data_AF-A0A2S2R0J0-F1
#
_entry.id   AF-A0A2S2R0J0-F1
#
_cell.length_a   1.000
_cell.length_b   1.000
_cell.length_c   1.000
_cell.angle_alpha   90.00
_cell.angle_beta   90.00
_cell.angle_gamma   90.00
#
_symmetry.space_group_name_H-M   'P 1'
#
loop_
_entity.id
_entity.type
_entity.pdbx_description
1 polymer ?
#
loop_
_entity_poly.entity_id
_entity_poly.type
_entity_poly.pdbx_seq_one_letter_code
_entity_poly.pdbx_strand_id
1 'polypeptide(L)'
;MWHVALCLICVALCTFSTELPVDLAMWKANIIPNIIPFAPLARLRARFPSGKKVNNGNYISAHDAQGVPDVTWDGSSSSFYTLALINAGEFQQENDGILPFRKWFVINIPGDDVSKGTIINPFVESTTDEYTVTLVIVLDFQ
;
A
#
# COMPACT_ATOMS: atom_id res chain seq x y z
N MET A 1 -44.20 28.83 -14.24
CA MET A 1 -43.76 27.42 -14.05
C MET A 1 -42.48 27.16 -14.85
N TRP A 2 -41.31 27.60 -14.37
CA TRP A 2 -39.99 27.29 -15.00
C TRP A 2 -38.81 27.47 -14.00
N HIS A 3 -38.95 27.15 -12.72
CA HIS A 3 -37.84 27.30 -11.76
C HIS A 3 -37.43 26.03 -11.02
N VAL A 4 -37.91 24.84 -11.44
CA VAL A 4 -37.60 23.58 -10.72
C VAL A 4 -36.73 22.62 -11.56
N ALA A 5 -36.49 22.90 -12.85
CA ALA A 5 -35.80 21.96 -13.73
C ALA A 5 -34.26 22.01 -13.68
N LEU A 6 -33.63 22.99 -13.00
CA LEU A 6 -32.18 23.19 -13.08
C LEU A 6 -31.37 22.48 -11.98
N CYS A 7 -32.01 21.93 -10.95
CA CYS A 7 -31.30 21.37 -9.79
C CYS A 7 -30.96 19.87 -9.92
N LEU A 8 -31.50 19.18 -10.93
CA LEU A 8 -31.28 17.73 -11.11
C LEU A 8 -30.07 17.39 -11.98
N ILE A 9 -29.41 18.37 -12.61
CA ILE A 9 -28.21 18.12 -13.44
C ILE A 9 -26.91 18.26 -12.64
N CYS A 10 -26.93 18.93 -11.48
CA CYS A 10 -25.72 19.20 -10.67
C CYS A 10 -25.28 18.07 -9.72
N VAL A 11 -26.04 16.97 -9.57
CA VAL A 11 -25.71 15.92 -8.58
C VAL A 11 -25.00 14.71 -9.21
N ALA A 12 -24.89 14.63 -10.55
CA ALA A 12 -24.25 13.50 -11.23
C ALA A 12 -22.76 13.74 -11.60
N LEU A 13 -22.12 14.77 -11.04
CA LEU A 13 -20.66 14.88 -11.00
C LEU A 13 -20.14 14.34 -9.66
N CYS A 14 -20.62 13.16 -9.24
CA CYS A 14 -19.77 12.31 -8.44
C CYS A 14 -18.60 11.95 -9.35
N THR A 15 -17.48 12.64 -9.17
CA THR A 15 -16.19 12.23 -9.74
C THR A 15 -15.94 10.80 -9.29
N PHE A 16 -16.29 9.82 -10.11
CA PHE A 16 -15.73 8.48 -9.97
C PHE A 16 -14.25 8.64 -10.28
N SER A 17 -13.42 8.87 -9.25
CA SER A 17 -11.99 8.64 -9.41
C SER A 17 -11.86 7.15 -9.66
N THR A 18 -11.71 6.76 -10.93
CA THR A 18 -11.48 5.37 -11.27
C THR A 18 -10.11 5.00 -10.70
N GLU A 19 -10.11 4.20 -9.64
CA GLU A 19 -8.87 3.63 -9.11
C GLU A 19 -8.15 2.90 -10.24
N LEU A 20 -6.85 3.18 -10.44
CA LEU A 20 -6.07 2.42 -11.41
C LEU A 20 -6.04 0.95 -10.98
N PRO A 21 -6.16 0.00 -11.91
CA PRO A 21 -5.81 -1.39 -11.65
C PRO A 21 -4.40 -1.49 -11.02
N VAL A 22 -4.22 -2.42 -10.08
CA VAL A 22 -2.99 -2.52 -9.25
C VAL A 22 -1.77 -2.75 -10.13
N ASP A 23 -1.88 -3.63 -11.11
CA ASP A 23 -0.86 -3.93 -12.11
C ASP A 23 -0.47 -2.68 -12.91
N LEU A 24 -1.45 -1.92 -13.43
CA LEU A 24 -1.17 -0.69 -14.18
C LEU A 24 -0.51 0.38 -13.32
N ALA A 25 -0.94 0.52 -12.06
CA ALA A 25 -0.30 1.44 -11.12
C ALA A 25 1.16 1.04 -10.84
N MET A 26 1.42 -0.26 -10.66
CA MET A 26 2.76 -0.79 -10.44
C MET A 26 3.69 -0.62 -11.64
N TRP A 27 3.20 -0.83 -12.86
CA TRP A 27 3.96 -0.56 -14.08
C TRP A 27 4.32 0.92 -14.20
N LYS A 28 3.36 1.83 -13.99
CA LYS A 28 3.60 3.28 -14.05
C LYS A 28 4.59 3.76 -12.99
N ALA A 29 4.62 3.12 -11.83
CA ALA A 29 5.52 3.42 -10.73
C ALA A 29 6.89 2.72 -10.86
N ASN A 30 7.17 2.02 -11.97
CA ASN A 30 8.40 1.24 -12.18
C ASN A 30 8.64 0.18 -11.09
N ILE A 31 7.58 -0.30 -10.44
CA ILE A 31 7.63 -1.38 -9.44
C ILE A 31 7.79 -2.72 -10.17
N ILE A 32 7.03 -2.90 -11.24
CA ILE A 32 7.19 -4.02 -12.16
C ILE A 32 7.99 -3.52 -13.37
N PRO A 33 9.07 -4.21 -13.80
CA PRO A 33 9.65 -5.43 -13.23
C PRO A 33 10.77 -5.16 -12.20
N ASN A 34 11.09 -3.89 -11.90
CA ASN A 34 12.36 -3.53 -11.25
C ASN A 34 12.45 -3.94 -9.77
N ILE A 35 11.32 -4.01 -9.07
CA ILE A 35 11.23 -4.39 -7.64
C ILE A 35 10.62 -5.77 -7.49
N ILE A 36 9.52 -6.04 -8.21
CA ILE A 36 8.90 -7.36 -8.28
C ILE A 36 8.64 -7.76 -9.73
N PRO A 37 8.72 -9.06 -10.06
CA PRO A 37 8.58 -9.51 -11.44
C PRO A 37 7.12 -9.51 -11.94
N PHE A 38 6.12 -9.56 -11.05
CA PHE A 38 4.71 -9.60 -11.41
C PHE A 38 3.83 -8.97 -10.32
N ALA A 39 2.63 -8.52 -10.69
CA ALA A 39 1.67 -7.97 -9.74
C ALA A 39 1.16 -9.06 -8.78
N PRO A 40 0.91 -8.73 -7.51
CA PRO A 40 0.33 -9.66 -6.54
C PRO A 40 -1.09 -10.03 -6.95
N LEU A 41 -1.48 -11.27 -6.65
CA LEU A 41 -2.80 -11.82 -6.98
C LEU A 41 -3.93 -11.21 -6.12
N ALA A 42 -3.59 -10.73 -4.92
CA ALA A 42 -4.53 -10.13 -3.99
C ALA A 42 -4.13 -8.70 -3.66
N ARG A 43 -5.14 -7.84 -3.52
CA ARG A 43 -4.98 -6.46 -3.05
C ARG A 43 -5.07 -6.45 -1.52
N LEU A 44 -4.11 -5.81 -0.87
CA LEU A 44 -4.23 -5.42 0.53
C LEU A 44 -4.88 -4.03 0.67
N ARG A 45 -5.46 -3.80 1.83
CA ARG A 45 -6.02 -2.51 2.24
C ARG A 45 -5.15 -1.99 3.38
N ALA A 46 -4.64 -0.78 3.23
CA ALA A 46 -3.86 -0.11 4.27
C ALA A 46 -4.46 1.25 4.62
N ARG A 47 -4.47 1.57 5.91
CA ARG A 47 -4.97 2.83 6.45
C ARG A 47 -4.06 3.35 7.55
N PHE A 48 -3.61 4.58 7.42
CA PHE A 48 -2.84 5.24 8.48
C PHE A 48 -3.74 5.67 9.65
N PRO A 49 -3.19 5.85 10.86
CA PRO A 49 -3.91 6.39 12.02
C PRO A 49 -4.65 7.72 11.76
N SER A 50 -4.15 8.56 10.85
CA SER A 50 -4.81 9.78 10.36
C SER A 50 -6.17 9.53 9.68
N GLY A 51 -6.46 8.27 9.32
CA GLY A 51 -7.63 7.85 8.55
C GLY A 51 -7.39 7.82 7.04
N LYS A 52 -6.25 8.32 6.53
CA LYS A 52 -5.91 8.26 5.11
C LYS A 52 -5.72 6.81 4.65
N LYS A 53 -6.28 6.49 3.48
CA LYS A 53 -6.16 5.17 2.85
C LYS A 53 -5.08 5.18 1.79
N VAL A 54 -4.37 4.06 1.68
CA VAL A 54 -3.45 3.79 0.57
C VAL A 54 -4.25 3.18 -0.59
N ASN A 55 -4.15 3.80 -1.76
CA ASN A 55 -4.89 3.53 -2.97
C ASN A 55 -3.96 3.63 -4.19
N ASN A 56 -3.28 2.54 -4.53
CA ASN A 56 -2.56 2.32 -5.80
C ASN A 56 -1.75 3.53 -6.32
N GLY A 57 -0.95 4.15 -5.45
CA GLY A 57 -0.08 5.27 -5.82
C GLY A 57 -0.67 6.67 -5.60
N ASN A 58 -1.76 6.81 -4.85
CA ASN A 58 -2.21 8.12 -4.39
C ASN A 58 -1.17 8.80 -3.49
N TYR A 59 -1.15 10.12 -3.54
CA TYR A 59 -0.35 10.93 -2.61
C TYR A 59 -0.97 10.92 -1.20
N ILE A 60 -0.10 10.81 -0.18
CA ILE A 60 -0.42 10.96 1.25
C ILE A 60 0.68 11.86 1.84
N SER A 61 0.33 12.86 2.63
CA SER A 61 1.35 13.76 3.22
C SER A 61 2.17 13.06 4.30
N ALA A 62 3.36 13.58 4.62
CA ALA A 62 4.18 13.03 5.70
C ALA A 62 3.50 13.05 7.05
N HIS A 63 2.78 14.14 7.33
CA HIS A 63 1.98 14.28 8.53
C HIS A 63 0.87 13.21 8.61
N ASP A 64 0.22 12.91 7.48
CA ASP A 64 -0.86 11.91 7.44
C ASP A 64 -0.35 10.47 7.48
N ALA A 65 0.92 10.22 7.16
CA ALA A 65 1.53 8.89 7.08
C ALA A 65 2.32 8.50 8.36
N GLN A 66 2.06 9.17 9.48
CA GLN A 66 2.66 8.86 10.78
C GLN A 66 2.00 7.64 11.45
N GLY A 67 2.79 6.88 12.20
CA GLY A 67 2.36 5.66 12.89
C GLY A 67 2.17 4.44 11.98
N VAL A 68 2.13 3.26 12.61
CA VAL A 68 1.94 1.98 11.92
C VAL A 68 0.54 1.94 11.30
N PRO A 69 0.40 1.70 9.98
CA PRO A 69 -0.90 1.60 9.36
C PRO A 69 -1.57 0.26 9.71
N ASP A 70 -2.90 0.29 9.82
CA ASP A 70 -3.70 -0.93 9.82
C ASP A 70 -3.67 -1.53 8.42
N VAL A 71 -3.25 -2.80 8.31
CA VAL A 71 -3.16 -3.53 7.05
C VAL A 71 -4.01 -4.79 7.13
N THR A 72 -4.85 -5.01 6.12
CA THR A 72 -5.71 -6.19 6.00
C THR A 72 -5.71 -6.70 4.57
N TRP A 73 -5.92 -8.00 4.38
CA TRP A 73 -6.12 -8.63 3.08
C TRP A 73 -7.07 -9.81 3.24
N ASP A 74 -7.61 -10.30 2.13
CA ASP A 74 -8.49 -11.48 2.15
C ASP A 74 -7.62 -12.76 2.17
N GLY A 75 -6.95 -12.99 3.31
CA GLY A 75 -6.05 -14.12 3.54
C GLY A 75 -6.77 -15.37 4.05
N SER A 76 -6.24 -16.54 3.74
CA SER A 76 -6.67 -17.80 4.34
C SER A 76 -6.26 -17.86 5.81
N SER A 77 -7.18 -18.19 6.70
CA SER A 77 -6.90 -18.33 8.13
C SER A 77 -5.96 -19.50 8.46
N SER A 78 -5.71 -20.42 7.50
CA SER A 78 -4.81 -21.55 7.66
C SER A 78 -3.41 -21.33 7.08
N SER A 79 -3.17 -20.15 6.48
CA SER A 79 -1.90 -19.81 5.84
C SER A 79 -1.09 -18.83 6.67
N PHE A 80 0.22 -18.81 6.40
CA PHE A 80 1.14 -17.82 6.93
C PHE A 80 1.59 -16.86 5.83
N TYR A 81 1.69 -15.60 6.21
CA TYR A 81 1.99 -14.52 5.29
C TYR A 81 3.21 -13.72 5.74
N THR A 82 3.86 -13.10 4.78
CA THR A 82 4.91 -12.10 5.00
C THR A 82 4.44 -10.76 4.48
N LEU A 83 4.58 -9.71 5.28
CA LEU A 83 4.32 -8.31 4.95
C LEU A 83 5.65 -7.57 4.75
N ALA A 84 5.83 -6.93 3.59
CA ALA A 84 6.99 -6.07 3.34
C ALA A 84 6.56 -4.73 2.76
N LEU A 85 6.85 -3.62 3.44
CA LEU A 85 6.75 -2.26 2.91
C LEU A 85 8.12 -1.79 2.41
N ILE A 86 8.22 -1.44 1.13
CA ILE A 86 9.51 -1.18 0.46
C ILE A 86 9.50 0.21 -0.19
N ASN A 87 10.39 1.10 0.21
CA ASN A 87 10.53 2.37 -0.50
C ASN A 87 11.36 2.20 -1.79
N ALA A 88 10.71 2.16 -2.97
CA ALA A 88 11.38 1.93 -4.25
C ALA A 88 12.28 3.08 -4.73
N GLY A 89 12.26 4.24 -4.05
CA GLY A 89 13.16 5.36 -4.33
C GLY A 89 14.38 5.44 -3.40
N GLU A 90 14.41 4.62 -2.34
CA GLU A 90 15.51 4.58 -1.36
C GLU A 90 16.16 3.20 -1.40
N PHE A 91 17.49 3.18 -1.30
CA PHE A 91 18.26 1.95 -1.35
C PHE A 91 19.12 1.81 -0.10
N GLN A 92 19.29 0.58 0.37
CA GLN A 92 20.10 0.24 1.53
C GLN A 92 21.17 -0.78 1.12
N GLN A 93 22.38 -0.59 1.64
CA GLN A 93 23.44 -1.59 1.54
C GLN A 93 23.12 -2.77 2.47
N GLU A 94 23.14 -3.96 1.90
CA GLU A 94 22.96 -5.25 2.55
C GLU A 94 24.14 -6.16 2.20
N ASN A 95 24.24 -7.31 2.87
CA ASN A 95 25.31 -8.29 2.63
C ASN A 95 25.34 -8.77 1.17
N ASP A 96 24.17 -8.84 0.53
CA ASP A 96 23.99 -9.33 -0.85
C ASP A 96 23.94 -8.20 -1.89
N GLY A 97 24.35 -6.98 -1.52
CA GLY A 97 24.39 -5.82 -2.42
C GLY A 97 23.47 -4.68 -1.99
N ILE A 98 23.07 -3.84 -2.94
CA ILE A 98 22.18 -2.70 -2.68
C ILE A 98 20.75 -3.13 -2.97
N LEU A 99 19.90 -3.15 -1.95
CA LEU A 99 18.49 -3.54 -2.06
C LEU A 99 17.56 -2.34 -1.82
N PRO A 100 16.32 -2.35 -2.34
CA PRO A 100 15.30 -1.37 -1.98
C PRO A 100 15.11 -1.31 -0.46
N PHE A 101 14.99 -0.10 0.09
CA PHE A 101 14.89 0.11 1.53
C PHE A 101 13.58 -0.47 2.09
N ARG A 102 13.71 -1.43 3.01
CA ARG A 102 12.55 -2.01 3.72
C ARG A 102 12.20 -1.09 4.88
N LYS A 103 11.00 -0.50 4.84
CA LYS A 103 10.47 0.36 5.92
C LYS A 103 9.68 -0.41 6.96
N TRP A 104 9.19 -1.60 6.62
CA TRP A 104 8.49 -2.48 7.55
C TRP A 104 8.55 -3.91 7.02
N PHE A 105 8.96 -4.87 7.85
CA PHE A 105 9.05 -6.27 7.46
C PHE A 105 8.60 -7.19 8.59
N VAL A 106 7.52 -7.92 8.35
CA VAL A 106 6.88 -8.84 9.30
C VAL A 106 6.67 -10.18 8.61
N ILE A 107 7.09 -11.26 9.24
CA ILE A 107 6.97 -12.63 8.70
C ILE A 107 6.05 -13.47 9.58
N ASN A 108 5.68 -14.66 9.11
CA ASN A 108 4.88 -15.64 9.87
C ASN A 108 3.56 -15.05 10.42
N ILE A 109 2.90 -14.21 9.65
CA ILE A 109 1.60 -13.62 10.01
C ILE A 109 0.52 -14.68 9.80
N PRO A 110 -0.19 -15.14 10.84
CA PRO A 110 -1.28 -16.10 10.67
C PRO A 110 -2.53 -15.39 10.15
N GLY A 111 -3.05 -15.82 8.98
CA GLY A 111 -4.20 -15.16 8.35
C GLY A 111 -3.88 -13.71 7.97
N ASP A 112 -4.62 -12.75 8.51
CA ASP A 112 -4.42 -11.32 8.29
C ASP A 112 -4.02 -10.55 9.58
N ASP A 113 -3.75 -11.26 10.67
CA ASP A 113 -3.45 -10.65 11.96
C ASP A 113 -1.97 -10.28 12.08
N VAL A 114 -1.58 -9.15 11.47
CA VAL A 114 -0.21 -8.62 11.47
C VAL A 114 0.40 -8.55 12.88
N SER A 115 -0.42 -8.31 13.91
CA SER A 115 0.03 -8.21 15.30
C SER A 115 0.58 -9.53 15.87
N LYS A 116 0.22 -10.66 15.25
CA LYS A 116 0.72 -12.00 15.61
C LYS A 116 1.94 -12.45 14.81
N GLY A 117 2.40 -11.64 13.85
CA GLY A 117 3.60 -11.93 13.07
C GLY A 117 4.89 -11.64 13.85
N THR A 118 6.01 -12.15 13.33
CA THR A 118 7.35 -11.84 13.82
C THR A 118 7.88 -10.60 13.11
N ILE A 119 8.10 -9.52 13.85
CA ILE A 119 8.69 -8.28 13.32
C ILE A 119 10.19 -8.48 13.12
N ILE A 120 10.64 -8.46 11.87
CA ILE A 120 12.06 -8.50 11.50
C ILE A 120 12.61 -7.09 11.36
N ASN A 121 11.82 -6.17 10.80
CA ASN A 121 12.15 -4.76 10.74
C ASN A 121 10.91 -3.94 11.15
N PRO A 122 11.00 -3.12 12.22
CA PRO A 122 9.87 -2.31 12.68
C PRO A 122 9.53 -1.24 11.64
N PHE A 123 8.30 -0.72 11.72
CA PHE A 123 7.85 0.35 10.85
C PHE A 123 8.71 1.61 11.05
N VAL A 124 9.18 2.18 9.94
CA VAL A 124 9.96 3.42 9.88
C VAL A 124 9.10 4.53 9.27
N GLU A 125 8.81 5.56 10.04
CA GLU A 125 8.14 6.77 9.57
C GLU A 125 9.01 7.50 8.53
N SER A 126 8.40 8.04 7.47
CA SER A 126 9.15 8.93 6.58
C SER A 126 9.18 10.33 7.15
N THR A 127 10.33 10.98 7.00
CA THR A 127 10.59 12.35 7.46
C THR A 127 10.49 13.39 6.33
N THR A 128 10.08 12.98 5.13
CA THR A 128 10.04 13.80 3.90
C THR A 128 8.62 13.91 3.35
N ASP A 129 8.28 15.08 2.77
CA ASP A 129 6.94 15.38 2.23
C ASP A 129 6.60 14.70 0.90
N GLU A 130 7.58 14.04 0.26
CA GLU A 130 7.40 13.24 -0.94
C GLU A 130 7.17 11.76 -0.59
N TYR A 131 5.92 11.40 -0.33
CA TYR A 131 5.55 9.99 -0.14
C TYR A 131 5.15 9.37 -1.47
N THR A 132 6.02 8.51 -1.99
CA THR A 132 5.60 7.38 -2.81
C THR A 132 5.70 6.14 -1.92
N VAL A 133 4.64 5.84 -1.16
CA VAL A 133 4.54 4.57 -0.43
C VAL A 133 4.57 3.47 -1.48
N THR A 134 5.72 2.86 -1.65
CA THR A 134 5.88 1.81 -2.63
C THR A 134 5.65 0.48 -1.94
N LEU A 135 4.75 -0.27 -2.56
CA LEU A 135 4.54 -1.70 -2.44
C LEU A 135 4.55 -2.32 -1.03
N VAL A 136 3.36 -2.75 -0.61
CA VAL A 136 3.21 -3.77 0.42
C VAL A 136 3.05 -5.13 -0.28
N ILE A 137 3.98 -6.07 -0.06
CA ILE A 137 3.88 -7.44 -0.61
C ILE A 137 3.36 -8.36 0.48
N VAL A 138 2.35 -9.17 0.13
CA VAL A 138 1.90 -10.32 0.92
C VAL A 138 2.33 -11.58 0.18
N LEU A 139 3.29 -12.32 0.73
CA LEU A 139 3.70 -13.63 0.18
C LEU A 139 3.08 -14.73 1.04
N ASP A 140 2.30 -15.62 0.43
CA ASP A 140 1.86 -16.89 1.02
C ASP A 140 3.01 -17.89 0.90
N PHE A 141 3.45 -18.44 2.03
CA PHE A 141 4.34 -19.59 2.03
C PHE A 141 3.51 -20.82 2.41
N GLN A 142 3.18 -21.64 1.41
CA GLN A 142 2.58 -22.97 1.58
C GLN A 142 3.58 -23.94 2.23
#